data_AF-A0A1G8V2B4-F1
#
_entry.id   AF-A0A1G8V2B4-F1
#
_cell.length_a   1.000
_cell.length_b   1.000
_cell.length_c   1.000
_cell.angle_alpha   90.00
_cell.angle_beta   90.00
_cell.angle_gamma   90.00
#
_symmetry.space_group_name_H-M   'P 1'
#
loop_
_entity.id
_entity.type
_entity.pdbx_description
1 polymer ?
#
loop_
_entity_poly.entity_id
_entity_poly.type
_entity_poly.pdbx_seq_one_letter_code
_entity_poly.pdbx_strand_id
1 'polypeptide(L)' 'MSPDASGTRPREYARQVLALRTLEERRAALENVPAEWRELVKKHVEIAWNHPRGGKANG' A
#
# COMPACT_ATOMS: atom_id res chain seq x y z
N MET A 1 -21.43 2.20 -17.04
CA MET A 1 -20.21 1.37 -16.89
C MET A 1 -19.18 2.22 -16.16
N SER A 2 -19.08 2.09 -14.83
CA SER A 2 -17.98 2.74 -14.10
C SER A 2 -16.70 1.93 -14.37
N PRO A 3 -15.58 2.54 -14.74
CA PRO A 3 -14.35 1.84 -15.10
C PRO A 3 -13.59 1.25 -13.89
N ASP A 4 -14.29 0.82 -12.83
CA ASP A 4 -13.68 0.18 -11.65
C ASP A 4 -13.40 -1.32 -11.87
N ALA A 5 -13.48 -1.79 -13.12
CA ALA A 5 -13.43 -3.18 -13.51
C ALA A 5 -12.07 -3.58 -14.13
N SER A 6 -11.00 -3.66 -13.31
CA SER A 6 -9.79 -4.45 -13.64
C SER A 6 -8.76 -4.49 -12.50
N GLY A 7 -8.97 -5.37 -11.51
CA GLY A 7 -7.90 -6.12 -10.83
C GLY A 7 -7.01 -5.44 -9.78
N THR A 8 -6.54 -4.21 -9.96
CA THR A 8 -5.49 -3.65 -9.08
C THR A 8 -6.08 -2.76 -7.98
N ARG A 9 -6.46 -3.37 -6.86
CA ARG A 9 -6.99 -2.63 -5.69
C ARG A 9 -5.89 -1.75 -5.06
N PRO A 10 -6.22 -0.64 -4.37
CA PRO A 10 -5.23 0.17 -3.64
C PRO A 10 -4.36 -0.65 -2.66
N ARG A 11 -4.89 -1.75 -2.14
CA ARG A 11 -4.13 -2.72 -1.33
C ARG A 11 -2.99 -3.41 -2.10
N GLU A 12 -3.16 -3.66 -3.39
CA GLU A 12 -2.14 -4.26 -4.26
C GLU A 12 -0.99 -3.29 -4.52
N TYR A 13 -1.31 -2.02 -4.81
CA TYR A 13 -0.30 -0.95 -4.90
C TYR A 13 0.47 -0.80 -3.59
N ALA A 14 -0.22 -0.82 -2.45
CA ALA A 14 0.44 -0.79 -1.15
C ALA A 14 1.37 -1.99 -0.94
N ARG A 15 0.97 -3.21 -1.34
CA ARG A 15 1.82 -4.40 -1.29
C ARG A 15 3.05 -4.28 -2.19
N GLN A 16 2.90 -3.75 -3.40
CA GLN A 16 4.02 -3.50 -4.31
C GLN A 16 5.01 -2.53 -3.66
N VAL A 17 4.55 -1.38 -3.17
CA VAL A 17 5.39 -0.40 -2.45
C VAL A 17 6.10 -1.04 -1.25
N LEU A 18 5.40 -1.88 -0.47
CA LEU A 18 5.99 -2.57 0.67
C LEU A 18 7.00 -3.67 0.29
N ALA A 19 6.83 -4.31 -0.86
CA ALA A 19 7.73 -5.35 -1.36
C ALA A 19 9.07 -4.79 -1.85
N LEU A 20 9.08 -3.51 -2.28
CA LEU A 20 10.28 -2.83 -2.75
C LEU A 20 11.23 -2.50 -1.59
N ARG A 21 12.53 -2.73 -1.83
CA ARG A 21 13.58 -2.58 -0.82
C ARG A 21 14.20 -1.19 -0.81
N THR A 22 14.19 -0.50 -1.95
CA THR A 22 14.84 0.80 -2.12
C THR A 22 13.84 1.95 -2.07
N LEU A 23 14.32 3.15 -1.70
CA LEU A 23 13.49 4.35 -1.62
C LEU A 23 13.04 4.84 -3.01
N GLU A 24 13.92 4.73 -4.01
CA GLU A 24 13.64 5.14 -5.38
C GLU A 24 12.53 4.29 -6.01
N GLU A 25 12.58 2.97 -5.85
CA GLU A 25 11.51 2.10 -6.35
C GLU A 25 10.17 2.38 -5.68
N ARG A 26 10.18 2.68 -4.37
CA ARG A 26 8.95 3.07 -3.65
C ARG A 26 8.37 4.37 -4.17
N ARG A 27 9.21 5.35 -4.51
CA ARG A 27 8.76 6.61 -5.12
C ARG A 27 8.17 6.38 -6.50
N ALA A 28 8.86 5.64 -7.37
CA ALA A 28 8.35 5.27 -8.68
C ALA A 28 7.01 4.52 -8.58
N ALA A 29 6.87 3.61 -7.62
CA ALA A 29 5.62 2.90 -7.38
C ALA A 29 4.49 3.83 -6.91
N LEU A 30 4.78 4.82 -6.06
CA LEU A 30 3.80 5.84 -5.64
C LEU A 30 3.43 6.81 -6.78
N GLU A 31 4.34 7.07 -7.71
CA GLU A 31 4.07 7.88 -8.90
C GLU A 31 3.10 7.19 -9.85
N ASN A 32 3.18 5.87 -9.96
CA ASN A 32 2.24 5.04 -10.72
C ASN A 32 0.85 4.95 -10.07
N VAL A 33 0.70 5.31 -8.79
CA VAL A 33 -0.60 5.34 -8.12
C VAL A 33 -1.37 6.61 -8.51
N PRO A 34 -2.62 6.48 -9.00
CA PRO A 34 -3.51 7.61 -9.23
C PRO A 34 -3.67 8.48 -7.98
N ALA A 35 -3.75 9.80 -8.14
CA ALA A 35 -3.83 10.73 -7.00
C ALA A 35 -4.99 10.41 -6.04
N GLU A 36 -6.14 9.99 -6.57
CA GLU A 36 -7.33 9.60 -5.80
C GLU A 36 -7.09 8.36 -4.91
N TRP A 37 -6.12 7.51 -5.26
CA TRP A 37 -5.78 6.31 -4.50
C TRP A 37 -4.51 6.47 -3.66
N ARG A 38 -3.69 7.51 -3.86
CA ARG A 38 -2.46 7.73 -3.09
C ARG A 38 -2.71 7.79 -1.59
N GLU A 39 -3.79 8.45 -1.17
CA GLU A 39 -4.15 8.53 0.26
C GLU A 39 -4.51 7.15 0.83
N LEU A 40 -5.29 6.36 0.08
CA LEU A 40 -5.65 5.00 0.46
C LEU A 40 -4.43 4.07 0.51
N VAL A 41 -3.55 4.15 -0.49
CA VAL A 41 -2.31 3.37 -0.55
C VAL A 41 -1.40 3.75 0.61
N LYS A 42 -1.20 5.05 0.87
CA LYS A 42 -0.40 5.53 2.00
C LYS A 42 -0.93 5.01 3.32
N LYS A 43 -2.25 5.07 3.54
CA LYS A 43 -2.90 4.52 4.73
C LYS A 43 -2.71 3.01 4.85
N HIS A 44 -2.80 2.26 3.75
CA HIS A 44 -2.53 0.82 3.75
C HIS A 44 -1.06 0.48 4.06
N VAL A 45 -0.11 1.24 3.50
CA VAL A 45 1.32 1.10 3.79
C VAL A 45 1.60 1.40 5.26
N GLU A 46 1.03 2.48 5.79
CA GLU A 46 1.15 2.87 7.20
C GLU A 46 0.55 1.81 8.13
N ILE A 47 -0.66 1.32 7.86
CA ILE A 47 -1.28 0.24 8.64
C ILE A 47 -0.41 -1.01 8.59
N ALA A 48 0.10 -1.41 7.43
CA ALA A 48 0.93 -2.60 7.30
C ALA A 48 2.29 -2.48 8.00
N TRP A 49 2.86 -1.27 8.05
CA TRP A 49 4.10 -0.98 8.76
C TRP A 49 3.90 -0.89 10.28
N ASN A 50 2.80 -0.24 10.69
CA ASN A 50 2.42 -0.08 12.09
C ASN A 50 1.73 -1.33 12.66
N HIS A 51 1.35 -2.31 11.83
CA HIS A 51 0.78 -3.56 12.33
C HIS A 51 1.87 -4.28 13.14
N PRO A 52 1.73 -4.41 14.47
CA PRO A 52 2.65 -5.23 15.22
C PRO A 52 2.55 -6.64 14.66
N ARG A 53 3.64 -7.16 14.10
CA ARG A 53 3.76 -8.55 13.63
C ARG A 53 3.82 -9.55 14.81
N GLY A 54 3.19 -9.22 15.92
CA GLY A 54 3.27 -9.98 17.16
C GLY A 54 2.22 -9.50 18.14
N GLY A 55 1.04 -10.12 18.10
CA GLY A 55 0.29 -10.29 19.32
C GLY A 55 1.07 -11.27 20.20
N LYS A 56 1.80 -10.74 21.20
CA LYS A 56 1.79 -11.26 22.58
C LYS A 56 2.19 -10.14 23.54
N ALA A 57 1.17 -9.49 24.08
CA ALA A 57 1.23 -8.86 25.40
C ALA A 57 -0.21 -8.81 25.94
N ASN A 58 -0.73 -9.96 26.37
CA ASN A 58 -1.86 -10.05 27.31
C ASN A 58 -1.89 -11.48 27.88
N GLY A 59 -1.79 -11.57 29.21
CA GLY A 59 -2.03 -12.78 30.02
C GLY A 59 -0.78 -13.53 30.41
#